data_AF-A0A6H9LNU0-F1
#
_entry.id   AF-A0A6H9LNU0-F1
#
_cell.length_a   1.000
_cell.length_b   1.000
_cell.length_c   1.000
_cell.angle_alpha   90.00
_cell.angle_beta   90.00
_cell.angle_gamma   90.00
#
_symmetry.space_group_name_H-M   'P 1'
#
loop_
_entity.id
_entity.type
_entity.pdbx_description
1 polymer ?
#
loop_
_entity_poly.entity_id
_entity_poly.type
_entity_poly.pdbx_seq_one_letter_code
_entity_poly.pdbx_strand_id
1 'polypeptide(L)' 'MHDYTQAGLNPREKAIADFAVKVTRAPNTNCPDDIENLRSQGMSDRDIVSLVEIIAYYNMSTRIFESLSTIE' A
#
# COMPACT_ATOMS: atom_id res chain seq x y z
N MET A 1 -3.63 8.32 -14.81
CA MET A 1 -3.22 7.30 -13.82
C MET A 1 -2.09 6.50 -14.47
N HIS A 2 -0.86 6.62 -13.99
CA HIS A 2 0.28 5.90 -14.57
C HIS A 2 0.43 4.55 -13.86
N ASP A 3 0.70 3.49 -14.62
CA ASP A 3 0.97 2.16 -14.09
C ASP A 3 2.36 2.12 -13.44
N TYR A 4 2.41 1.87 -12.13
CA TYR A 4 3.68 1.84 -11.38
C TYR A 4 4.60 0.70 -11.83
N THR A 5 4.08 -0.35 -12.47
CA THR A 5 4.90 -1.46 -12.98
C THR A 5 5.83 -1.04 -14.11
N GLN A 6 5.54 0.10 -14.74
CA GLN A 6 6.37 0.70 -15.79
C GLN A 6 7.38 1.71 -15.22
N ALA A 7 7.34 1.99 -13.92
CA ALA A 7 8.35 2.80 -13.27
C ALA A 7 9.61 1.97 -13.03
N GLY A 8 10.79 2.58 -13.18
CA GLY A 8 12.09 1.96 -12.90
C GLY A 8 12.37 1.78 -11.41
N LEU A 9 11.43 1.15 -10.69
CA LEU A 9 11.49 0.95 -9.25
C LEU A 9 12.55 -0.09 -8.89
N ASN A 10 13.26 0.16 -7.79
CA ASN A 10 14.11 -0.86 -7.20
C ASN A 10 13.26 -1.97 -6.53
N PRO A 11 13.86 -3.13 -6.18
CA PRO A 11 13.11 -4.25 -5.60
C PRO A 11 12.29 -3.91 -4.35
N ARG A 12 12.82 -3.06 -3.47
CA ARG A 12 12.14 -2.61 -2.26
C ARG A 12 10.93 -1.74 -2.58
N GLU A 13 11.09 -0.76 -3.47
CA GLU A 13 10.00 0.12 -3.92
C GLU A 13 8.87 -0.67 -4.59
N LYS A 14 9.24 -1.65 -5.41
CA LYS A 14 8.25 -2.54 -6.04
C LYS A 14 7.50 -3.36 -5.00
N ALA A 15 8.17 -3.96 -4.03
CA ALA A 15 7.50 -4.71 -2.96
C ALA A 15 6.53 -3.84 -2.14
N ILE A 16 6.90 -2.59 -1.86
CA ILE A 16 6.03 -1.60 -1.20
C ILE A 16 4.79 -1.32 -2.06
N ALA A 17 4.97 -1.08 -3.36
CA ALA A 17 3.87 -0.79 -4.28
C ALA A 17 2.92 -1.99 -4.46
N ASP A 18 3.48 -3.19 -4.65
CA ASP A 18 2.73 -4.45 -4.76
C ASP A 18 1.88 -4.67 -3.49
N PHE A 19 2.47 -4.48 -2.31
CA PHE A 19 1.76 -4.60 -1.03
C PHE A 19 0.67 -3.54 -0.87
N ALA A 20 0.94 -2.27 -1.23
CA ALA A 20 -0.06 -1.21 -1.18
C ALA A 20 -1.27 -1.48 -2.09
N VAL A 21 -1.02 -2.05 -3.28
CA VAL A 21 -2.09 -2.49 -4.20
C VAL A 21 -2.90 -3.63 -3.59
N LYS A 22 -2.23 -4.63 -3.01
CA LYS A 22 -2.90 -5.78 -2.37
C LYS A 22 -3.80 -5.34 -1.21
N VAL A 23 -3.28 -4.53 -0.28
CA VAL A 23 -4.05 -4.00 0.86
C VAL A 23 -5.24 -3.17 0.38
N THR A 24 -5.08 -2.38 -0.68
CA THR A 24 -6.16 -1.53 -1.21
C THR A 24 -7.27 -2.33 -1.90
N ARG A 25 -6.92 -3.39 -2.66
CA ARG A 25 -7.87 -4.15 -3.48
C ARG A 25 -8.45 -5.38 -2.81
N ALA A 26 -7.68 -6.04 -1.95
CA ALA A 26 -8.04 -7.32 -1.34
C ALA A 26 -7.46 -7.45 0.08
N PRO A 27 -7.81 -6.54 1.02
CA PRO A 27 -7.21 -6.50 2.36
C PRO A 27 -7.37 -7.80 3.16
N ASN A 28 -8.42 -8.58 2.88
CA ASN A 28 -8.70 -9.88 3.51
C ASN A 28 -7.80 -11.03 3.02
N THR A 29 -6.96 -10.80 2.01
CA THR A 29 -6.05 -11.81 1.44
C THR A 29 -4.61 -11.68 1.93
N ASN A 30 -4.34 -10.71 2.81
CA ASN A 30 -3.02 -10.55 3.40
C ASN A 30 -2.69 -11.77 4.28
N CYS A 31 -1.44 -12.23 4.21
CA CYS A 31 -0.92 -13.38 4.93
C CYS A 31 0.49 -13.08 5.48
N PRO A 32 1.04 -13.94 6.36
CA PRO A 32 2.37 -13.75 6.91
C PRO A 32 3.49 -13.60 5.86
N ASP A 33 3.36 -14.25 4.70
CA ASP A 33 4.36 -14.18 3.63
C ASP A 33 4.50 -12.78 3.03
N ASP A 34 3.44 -11.95 3.05
CA ASP A 34 3.53 -10.57 2.58
C ASP A 34 4.46 -9.74 3.46
N ILE A 35 4.39 -9.95 4.78
CA ILE A 35 5.22 -9.27 5.77
C ILE A 35 6.67 -9.75 5.65
N GLU A 36 6.86 -11.05 5.45
CA GLU A 36 8.21 -11.62 5.26
C GLU A 36 8.85 -11.12 3.96
N ASN A 37 8.08 -10.98 2.89
CA ASN A 37 8.56 -10.37 1.66
C ASN A 37 9.07 -8.93 1.91
N LEU A 38 8.34 -8.10 2.66
CA LEU A 38 8.79 -6.74 3.01
C LEU A 38 10.06 -6.75 3.87
N ARG A 39 10.17 -7.67 4.84
CA ARG A 39 11.37 -7.84 5.66
C ARG A 39 12.58 -8.27 4.82
N SER A 40 12.39 -9.15 3.83
CA SER A 40 13.46 -9.55 2.91
C SER A 40 14.04 -8.39 2.11
N GLN A 41 13.28 -7.29 1.95
CA GLN A 41 13.73 -6.04 1.32
C GLN A 41 14.39 -5.06 2.33
N GLY A 42 14.66 -5.51 3.55
CA GLY A 42 15.31 -4.73 4.60
C GLY A 42 14.38 -3.78 5.35
N MET A 43 13.07 -3.98 5.29
CA MET A 43 12.11 -3.20 6.10
C MET A 43 12.06 -3.72 7.53
N SER A 44 12.16 -2.80 8.49
CA SER A 44 11.91 -3.11 9.90
C SER A 44 10.42 -3.24 10.19
N ASP A 45 10.04 -3.88 11.29
CA ASP A 45 8.63 -3.96 11.72
C ASP A 45 8.00 -2.57 11.88
N ARG A 46 8.79 -1.58 12.33
CA ARG A 46 8.34 -0.18 12.43
C ARG A 46 8.05 0.42 11.05
N ASP A 47 8.87 0.14 10.05
CA ASP A 47 8.65 0.61 8.68
C ASP A 47 7.37 -0.01 8.09
N ILE A 48 7.12 -1.29 8.38
CA ILE A 48 5.94 -2.02 7.90
C ILE A 48 4.66 -1.46 8.55
N VAL A 49 4.67 -1.21 9.87
CA VAL A 49 3.54 -0.56 10.55
C VAL A 49 3.27 0.81 9.94
N SER A 50 4.31 1.63 9.75
CA SER A 50 4.18 2.97 9.15
C SER A 50 3.63 2.90 7.72
N LEU A 51 4.06 1.91 6.93
CA LEU A 51 3.54 1.67 5.57
C LEU A 51 2.04 1.36 5.61
N VAL A 52 1.61 0.45 6.48
CA VAL A 52 0.19 0.09 6.64
C VAL A 52 -0.65 1.29 7.07
N GLU A 53 -0.16 2.10 8.01
CA GLU A 53 -0.82 3.33 8.45
C GLU A 53 -1.03 4.30 7.29
N ILE A 54 -0.01 4.53 6.46
CA ILE A 54 -0.10 5.41 5.29
C ILE A 54 -1.12 4.86 4.29
N ILE A 55 -1.06 3.56 3.96
CA ILE A 55 -2.01 2.92 3.04
C ILE A 55 -3.44 3.05 3.57
N ALA A 56 -3.66 2.78 4.85
CA ALA A 56 -4.98 2.87 5.48
C ALA A 56 -5.51 4.31 5.48
N TYR A 57 -4.66 5.29 5.78
CA TYR A 57 -5.03 6.71 5.75
C TYR A 57 -5.48 7.15 4.35
N TYR A 58 -4.72 6.81 3.30
CA TYR A 58 -5.14 7.11 1.92
C TYR A 58 -6.43 6.38 1.54
N ASN A 59 -6.56 5.11 1.91
CA ASN A 59 -7.79 4.37 1.69
C ASN A 59 -9.02 5.03 2.34
N MET A 60 -8.91 5.47 3.59
CA MET A 60 -9.98 6.17 4.29
C MET A 60 -10.26 7.54 3.65
N SER A 61 -9.23 8.36 3.48
CA SER A 61 -9.37 9.74 2.99
C SER A 61 -9.92 9.81 1.57
N THR A 62 -9.44 8.96 0.65
CA THR A 62 -9.98 8.88 -0.72
C THR A 62 -11.48 8.58 -0.70
N ARG A 63 -11.93 7.64 0.14
CA ARG A 63 -13.36 7.30 0.27
C ARG A 63 -14.19 8.47 0.79
N ILE A 64 -13.67 9.19 1.79
CA ILE A 64 -14.34 10.39 2.32
C ILE A 64 -14.46 11.44 1.22
N PHE A 65 -13.35 11.83 0.60
CA PHE A 65 -13.34 12.88 -0.42
C PHE A 65 -14.22 12.53 -1.64
N GLU A 66 -14.14 11.29 -2.12
CA GLU A 66 -14.99 10.83 -3.22
C GLU A 66 -16.47 10.83 -2.83
N SER A 67 -16.83 10.41 -1.61
CA SER A 67 -18.21 10.42 -1.13
C SER A 67 -18.80 11.83 -0.95
N LEU A 68 -17.95 12.81 -0.64
CA LEU A 68 -18.35 14.20 -0.41
C LEU A 68 -18.20 15.07 -1.66
N SER A 69 -17.65 14.56 -2.76
CA SER A 69 -17.42 15.31 -4.00
C SER A 69 -18.70 15.84 -4.68
N THR A 70 -19.87 15.44 -4.18
CA THR A 70 -21.19 15.89 -4.63
C THR A 70 -21.82 16.94 -3.71
N ILE A 71 -21.17 17.30 -2.60
CA ILE A 71 -21.62 18.33 -1.66
C ILE A 71 -20.96 19.65 -2.06
N GLU A 72 -21.77 20.68 -2.33
CA GLU A 72 -21.31 22.05 -2.60
C GLU A 72 -20.74 22.74 -1.34
#